data_AF-A0AAX4MI06-F1
#
_entry.id   AF-A0AAX4MI06-F1
#
_cell.length_a   1.000
_cell.length_b   1.000
_cell.length_c   1.000
_cell.angle_alpha   90.00
_cell.angle_beta   90.00
_cell.angle_gamma   90.00
#
_symmetry.space_group_name_H-M   'P 1'
#
loop_
_entity.id
_entity.type
_entity.pdbx_description
1 polymer ?
#
loop_
_entity_poly.entity_id
_entity_poly.type
_entity_poly.pdbx_seq_one_letter_code
_entity_poly.pdbx_strand_id
1 'polypeptide(L)' 'MRKIISLVLGTVLVVAGAYGFLYLLFFTVDPVKILYFMVPGGLFAIGIAILWEDITEFLRRN' A
#
# COMPACT_ATOMS: atom_id res chain seq x y z
N MET A 1 -0.14 -20.84 7.01
CA MET A 1 0.57 -19.81 7.79
C MET A 1 1.26 -18.76 6.91
N ARG A 2 2.28 -19.10 6.10
CA ARG A 2 2.97 -18.10 5.24
C ARG A 2 2.03 -17.26 4.36
N LYS A 3 1.05 -17.88 3.70
CA LYS A 3 0.06 -17.20 2.85
C LYS A 3 -0.87 -16.22 3.61
N ILE A 4 -1.21 -16.54 4.86
CA ILE A 4 -2.02 -15.65 5.71
C ILE A 4 -1.20 -14.44 6.15
N ILE A 5 0.07 -14.66 6.50
CA ILE A 5 0.99 -13.59 6.91
C ILE A 5 1.24 -12.62 5.75
N SER A 6 1.50 -13.12 4.54
CA SER A 6 1.68 -12.26 3.36
C SER A 6 0.42 -11.48 3.03
N LEU A 7 -0.76 -12.10 3.10
CA LEU A 7 -2.04 -11.44 2.87
C LEU A 7 -2.29 -10.31 3.87
N VAL A 8 -2.11 -10.57 5.16
CA VAL A 8 -2.30 -9.57 6.22
C VAL A 8 -1.28 -8.45 6.08
N LEU A 9 0.00 -8.78 5.92
CA LEU A 9 1.07 -7.80 5.77
C LEU A 9 0.85 -6.91 4.55
N GLY A 10 0.59 -7.51 3.39
CA GLY A 10 0.33 -6.79 2.15
C GLY A 10 -0.88 -5.87 2.27
N THR A 11 -1.97 -6.34 2.87
CA THR A 11 -3.18 -5.54 3.08
C THR A 11 -2.91 -4.34 4.00
N VAL A 12 -2.22 -4.57 5.13
CA VAL A 12 -1.85 -3.49 6.06
C VAL A 12 -0.98 -2.44 5.38
N LEU A 13 -0.02 -2.86 4.56
CA LEU A 13 0.87 -1.95 3.83
C LEU A 13 0.13 -1.14 2.76
N VAL A 14 -0.79 -1.75 2.02
CA VAL A 14 -1.66 -1.04 1.06
C VAL A 14 -2.52 0.00 1.79
N VAL A 15 -3.19 -0.39 2.88
CA VAL A 15 -4.05 0.52 3.63
C VAL A 15 -3.25 1.66 4.26
N ALA A 16 -2.13 1.36 4.91
CA ALA A 16 -1.27 2.37 5.54
C ALA A 16 -0.64 3.31 4.51
N GLY A 17 -0.16 2.77 3.38
CA GLY A 17 0.41 3.55 2.29
C GLY A 17 -0.62 4.48 1.65
N ALA A 18 -1.81 3.96 1.34
CA ALA A 18 -2.91 4.76 0.80
C ALA A 18 -3.34 5.86 1.78
N TYR A 19 -3.56 5.49 3.05
CA TYR A 19 -3.95 6.44 4.09
C TYR A 19 -2.91 7.54 4.27
N GLY A 20 -1.63 7.19 4.41
CA GLY A 20 -0.55 8.17 4.57
C GLY A 20 -0.39 9.08 3.35
N PHE A 21 -0.57 8.55 2.14
CA PHE A 21 -0.51 9.34 0.92
C PHE A 21 -1.67 10.34 0.84
N LEU A 22 -2.90 9.89 1.10
CA LEU A 22 -4.09 10.73 1.11
C LEU A 22 -4.04 11.78 2.22
N TYR A 23 -3.49 11.42 3.39
CA TYR A 23 -3.27 12.36 4.49
C TYR A 23 -2.37 13.52 4.05
N LEU A 24 -1.22 13.21 3.45
CA LEU A 24 -0.31 14.24 2.93
C LEU A 24 -0.90 15.02 1.75
N LEU A 25 -1.79 14.41 0.98
CA LEU A 25 -2.42 15.08 -0.16
C LEU A 25 -3.47 16.11 0.29
N PHE A 26 -4.25 15.80 1.33
CA PHE A 26 -5.43 16.59 1.69
C PHE A 26 -5.34 17.38 2.99
N PHE A 27 -4.46 17.00 3.93
CA PHE A 27 -4.44 17.55 5.29
C PHE A 27 -3.18 18.32 5.65
N THR A 28 -2.19 18.38 4.77
CA THR A 28 -0.99 19.20 5.01
C THR A 28 -1.18 20.63 4.53
N VAL A 29 -1.03 21.57 5.46
CA VAL A 29 -1.22 23.00 5.25
C VAL A 29 0.01 23.64 4.59
N ASP A 30 1.19 23.13 4.92
CA ASP A 30 2.46 23.58 4.37
C ASP A 30 2.90 22.74 3.15
N PRO A 31 3.65 23.31 2.20
CA PRO A 31 4.16 22.58 1.05
C PRO A 31 5.08 21.43 1.50
N VAL A 32 4.54 20.22 1.40
CA VAL A 32 5.25 18.99 1.73
C VAL A 32 6.23 18.67 0.60
N LYS A 33 7.50 18.46 0.94
CA LYS A 33 8.50 18.01 -0.04
C LYS A 33 8.07 16.67 -0.62
N ILE A 34 8.22 16.50 -1.94
CA ILE A 34 7.89 15.27 -2.67
C ILE A 34 8.51 14.01 -2.04
N LEU A 35 9.68 14.15 -1.40
CA LEU A 35 10.36 13.09 -0.64
C LEU A 35 9.48 12.45 0.45
N TYR A 36 8.60 13.23 1.10
CA TYR A 36 7.71 12.69 2.13
C TYR A 36 6.58 11.83 1.53
N PHE A 37 6.18 12.08 0.28
CA PHE A 37 5.21 11.23 -0.44
C PHE A 37 5.81 9.89 -0.86
N MET A 38 7.15 9.80 -0.98
CA MET A 38 7.82 8.54 -1.34
C MET A 38 7.64 7.46 -0.28
N VAL A 39 7.52 7.83 1.00
CA VAL A 39 7.34 6.87 2.09
C VAL A 39 5.99 6.16 2.00
N PRO A 40 4.82 6.85 2.06
CA PRO A 40 3.53 6.19 1.92
C PRO A 40 3.32 5.59 0.53
N GLY A 41 3.82 6.24 -0.54
CA GLY A 41 3.78 5.68 -1.89
C GLY A 41 4.57 4.38 -2.02
N GLY A 42 5.75 4.31 -1.39
CA GLY A 42 6.57 3.10 -1.34
C GLY A 42 5.91 1.97 -0.56
N LEU A 43 5.34 2.28 0.61
CA LEU A 43 4.57 1.29 1.39
C LEU A 43 3.40 0.72 0.60
N PHE A 44 2.67 1.59 -0.11
CA PHE A 44 1.56 1.17 -0.97
C PHE A 44 2.03 0.23 -2.08
N ALA A 45 3.08 0.61 -2.81
CA ALA A 45 3.65 -0.19 -3.89
C ALA A 45 4.15 -1.56 -3.41
N ILE A 46 4.86 -1.59 -2.27
CA ILE A 46 5.32 -2.84 -1.64
C ILE A 46 4.14 -3.71 -1.22
N GLY A 47 3.10 -3.11 -0.64
CA GLY A 47 1.87 -3.81 -0.27
C GLY A 47 1.20 -4.49 -1.46
N ILE A 48 1.05 -3.78 -2.59
CA ILE A 48 0.52 -4.36 -3.83
C ILE A 48 1.43 -5.48 -4.34
N ALA A 49 2.74 -5.29 -4.34
CA ALA A 49 3.69 -6.30 -4.80
C ALA A 49 3.58 -7.60 -3.98
N ILE A 50 3.39 -7.50 -2.66
CA ILE A 50 3.19 -8.67 -1.78
C ILE A 50 1.87 -9.38 -2.10
N LEU A 51 0.81 -8.64 -2.40
CA LEU A 51 -0.52 -9.19 -2.73
C LEU A 51 -0.66 -9.64 -4.18
N TRP A 52 0.35 -9.40 -5.02
CA TRP A 52 0.24 -9.57 -6.47
C TRP A 52 -0.14 -11.00 -6.89
N GLU A 53 0.50 -11.99 -6.27
CA GLU A 53 0.20 -13.40 -6.51
C GLU A 53 -1.23 -13.75 -6.08
N ASP A 54 -1.69 -13.26 -4.93
CA ASP A 54 -3.05 -13.51 -4.44
C ASP A 54 -4.13 -12.85 -5.32
N ILE A 55 -3.89 -11.61 -5.76
CA ILE A 55 -4.78 -10.87 -6.66
C ILE A 55 -4.87 -11.55 -8.02
N THR A 56 -3.73 -11.95 -8.60
CA THR A 56 -3.71 -12.62 -9.91
C THR A 56 -4.34 -14.01 -9.85
N GLU A 57 -4.17 -14.76 -8.76
CA GLU A 57 -4.85 -16.03 -8.56
C GLU A 57 -6.37 -15.85 -8.44
N PHE A 58 -6.83 -14.82 -7.70
CA PHE A 58 -8.25 -14.48 -7.59
C PHE A 58 -8.86 -14.08 -8.94
N LEU A 59 -8.20 -13.19 -9.69
CA LEU A 59 -8.66 -12.73 -11.01
C LEU A 59 -8.73 -13.84 -12.05
N ARG A 60 -7.92 -14.89 -11.92
CA ARG A 60 -7.92 -16.02 -12.85
C ARG A 60 -9.03 -17.05 -12.56
N ARG A 61 -9.60 -17.01 -11.35
CA ARG A 61 -10.66 -17.92 -10.89
C ARG A 61 -12.07 -17.38 -11.15
N ASN A 62 -12.21 -16.08 -11.40
CA ASN A 62 -13.45 -15.42 -11.84
C ASN A 62 -13.40 -15.13 -13.34
#